data_AF-A0A3M8P8U0-F1
#
_entry.id   AF-A0A3M8P8U0-F1
#
_cell.length_a   1.000
_cell.length_b   1.000
_cell.length_c   1.000
_cell.angle_alpha   90.00
_cell.angle_beta   90.00
_cell.angle_gamma   90.00
#
_symmetry.space_group_name_H-M   'P 1'
#
loop_
_entity.id
_entity.type
_entity.pdbx_description
1 polymer ?
#
loop_
_entity_poly.entity_id
_entity_poly.type
_entity_poly.pdbx_seq_one_letter_code
_entity_poly.pdbx_strand_id
1 'polypeptide(L)'
;MIPTIDQKQEKEQEKLWASVETLSSINSEQAEAVLKTTVERSLKQMGFATPAISGLSLKITDLQSVLELHELERKIKQQLKKTDHETASELLIDYFEKVSQMTDEDPAAIQKKLLASLVARNAKRTLKPFYIRRSSKRHKTTSSYYSPSEAAKKIGLSDQTIRRMCEKGKFDGAYKTDGGHWKIPKSNFITTDEQDARAKDFFERIDAKNQKAGQVDEFDL
;
A
#
# COMPACT_ATOMS: atom_id res chain seq x y z
N MET A 1 -4.59 29.32 7.83
CA MET A 1 -4.24 28.08 7.10
C MET A 1 -3.91 27.00 8.11
N ILE A 2 -4.68 25.91 8.14
CA ILE A 2 -4.43 24.76 9.03
C ILE A 2 -3.39 23.87 8.31
N PRO A 3 -2.26 23.51 8.93
CA PRO A 3 -1.28 22.62 8.32
C PRO A 3 -1.89 21.25 8.03
N THR A 4 -1.62 20.69 6.86
CA THR A 4 -1.99 19.30 6.55
C THR A 4 -1.22 18.32 7.44
N ILE A 5 -1.75 17.10 7.62
CA ILE A 5 -1.13 16.06 8.45
C ILE A 5 0.33 15.81 8.03
N ASP A 6 0.60 15.82 6.72
CA ASP A 6 1.96 15.67 6.18
C ASP A 6 2.89 16.83 6.58
N GLN A 7 2.41 18.08 6.55
CA GLN A 7 3.21 19.25 6.96
C GLN A 7 3.56 19.23 8.44
N LYS A 8 2.67 18.70 9.29
CA LYS A 8 2.95 18.53 10.72
C LYS A 8 4.01 17.45 10.95
N GLN A 9 3.91 16.33 10.23
CA GLN A 9 4.88 15.23 10.32
C GLN A 9 6.27 15.61 9.76
N GLU A 10 6.34 16.41 8.70
CA GLU A 10 7.59 16.91 8.12
C GLU A 10 8.30 17.88 9.09
N LYS A 11 7.55 18.78 9.75
CA LYS A 11 8.10 19.66 10.79
C LYS A 11 8.61 18.92 12.02
N GLU A 12 7.92 17.85 12.44
CA GLU A 12 8.41 17.00 13.53
C GLU A 12 9.66 16.22 13.14
N GLN A 13 9.77 15.79 11.87
CA GLN A 13 10.95 15.10 11.37
C GLN A 13 12.18 16.01 11.33
N GLU A 14 12.05 17.24 10.85
CA GLU A 14 13.15 18.22 10.87
C GLU A 14 13.62 18.55 12.30
N LYS A 15 12.69 18.59 13.27
CA LYS A 15 13.07 18.76 14.69
C LYS A 15 13.87 17.58 15.23
N LEU A 16 13.58 16.36 14.79
CA LEU A 16 14.34 15.17 15.19
C LEU A 16 15.76 15.23 14.62
N TRP A 17 15.93 15.59 13.35
CA TRP A 17 17.26 15.80 12.75
C TRP A 17 18.06 16.88 13.46
N ALA A 18 17.46 18.05 13.74
CA ALA A 18 18.12 19.08 14.52
C ALA A 18 18.53 18.61 15.93
N SER A 19 17.74 17.71 16.52
CA SER A 19 18.07 17.09 17.81
C SER A 19 19.25 16.12 17.69
N VAL A 20 19.33 15.34 16.60
CA VAL A 20 20.50 14.46 16.35
C VAL A 20 21.76 15.30 16.12
N GLU A 21 21.67 16.35 15.30
CA GLU A 21 22.80 17.25 15.00
C GLU A 21 23.32 17.90 16.29
N THR A 22 22.44 18.46 17.12
CA THR A 22 22.83 19.08 18.40
C THR A 22 23.39 18.05 19.38
N LEU A 23 22.71 16.91 19.58
CA LEU A 23 23.15 15.89 20.51
C LEU A 23 24.46 15.22 20.08
N SER A 24 24.73 15.08 18.78
CA SER A 24 25.99 14.49 18.30
C SER A 24 27.23 15.26 18.77
N SER A 25 27.07 16.55 19.08
CA SER A 25 28.13 17.42 19.61
C SER A 25 28.25 17.41 21.15
N ILE A 26 27.24 16.90 21.86
CA ILE A 26 27.11 17.00 23.33
C ILE A 26 27.15 15.61 23.99
N ASN A 27 26.39 14.66 23.47
CA ASN A 27 26.23 13.32 24.02
C ASN A 27 25.99 12.29 22.89
N SER A 28 27.02 11.53 22.57
CA SER A 28 27.00 10.53 21.49
C SER A 28 25.98 9.42 21.73
N GLU A 29 25.84 8.91 22.96
CA GLU A 29 24.91 7.82 23.28
C GLU A 29 23.44 8.25 23.10
N GLN A 30 23.09 9.46 23.54
CA GLN A 30 21.75 10.00 23.32
C GLN A 30 21.51 10.31 21.84
N ALA A 31 22.52 10.82 21.14
CA ALA A 31 22.45 11.09 19.71
C ALA A 31 22.23 9.82 18.89
N GLU A 32 22.86 8.69 19.24
CA GLU A 32 22.67 7.39 18.61
C GLU A 32 21.23 6.87 18.76
N ALA A 33 20.67 6.97 19.97
CA ALA A 33 19.29 6.58 20.23
C ALA A 33 18.30 7.42 19.41
N VAL A 34 18.49 8.75 19.38
CA VAL A 34 17.64 9.64 18.58
C VAL A 34 17.84 9.41 17.08
N LEU A 35 19.08 9.17 16.62
CA LEU A 35 19.37 8.86 15.22
C LEU A 35 18.64 7.59 14.77
N LYS A 36 18.68 6.51 15.56
CA LYS A 36 17.95 5.28 15.26
C LYS A 36 16.46 5.54 15.07
N THR A 37 15.83 6.23 16.02
CA THR A 37 14.40 6.56 15.90
C THR A 37 14.09 7.45 14.70
N THR A 38 15.02 8.36 14.36
CA THR A 38 14.90 9.27 13.21
C THR A 38 14.96 8.49 11.90
N VAL A 39 15.94 7.60 11.74
CA VAL A 39 16.10 6.74 10.56
C VAL A 39 14.90 5.81 10.36
N GLU A 40 14.43 5.15 11.42
CA GLU A 40 13.23 4.32 11.38
C GLU A 40 11.99 5.09 10.92
N ARG A 41 11.80 6.29 11.48
CA ARG A 41 10.66 7.15 11.15
C ARG A 41 10.74 7.64 9.71
N SER A 42 11.93 8.03 9.25
CA SER A 42 12.19 8.46 7.86
C SER A 42 11.77 7.38 6.88
N LEU A 43 12.28 6.16 7.10
CA LEU A 43 11.99 5.03 6.24
C LEU A 43 10.51 4.65 6.28
N LYS A 44 9.86 4.71 7.45
CA LYS A 44 8.40 4.54 7.56
C LYS A 44 7.61 5.58 6.77
N GLN A 45 8.00 6.86 6.83
CA GLN A 45 7.35 7.96 6.07
C GLN A 45 7.52 7.77 4.56
N MET A 46 8.65 7.27 4.11
CA MET A 46 8.92 6.93 2.71
C MET A 46 8.23 5.62 2.26
N GLY A 47 7.47 4.97 3.14
CA GLY A 47 6.77 3.72 2.86
C GLY A 47 7.62 2.46 3.06
N PHE A 48 8.85 2.60 3.53
CA PHE A 48 9.86 1.56 3.77
C PHE A 48 9.98 1.17 5.26
N ALA A 49 8.89 0.72 5.89
CA ALA A 49 9.00 -0.01 7.15
C ALA A 49 9.74 -1.35 6.93
N THR A 50 10.98 -1.44 7.40
CA THR A 50 11.73 -2.71 7.40
C THR A 50 12.07 -3.14 8.83
N PRO A 51 11.71 -4.37 9.25
CA PRO A 51 12.04 -4.88 10.58
C PRO A 51 13.55 -5.03 10.82
N ALA A 52 14.35 -4.98 9.75
CA ALA A 52 15.81 -5.02 9.84
C ALA A 52 16.40 -3.80 10.57
N ILE A 53 15.80 -2.60 10.45
CA ILE A 53 16.33 -1.37 11.06
C ILE A 53 16.20 -1.40 12.59
N SER A 54 15.12 -1.98 13.12
CA SER A 54 14.89 -2.04 14.57
C SER A 54 15.91 -2.86 15.32
N GLY A 55 16.56 -3.80 14.63
CA GLY A 55 17.67 -4.57 15.17
C GLY A 55 19.05 -3.92 14.99
N LEU A 56 19.17 -2.77 14.33
CA LEU A 56 20.46 -2.12 14.10
C LEU A 56 20.91 -1.33 15.34
N SER A 57 22.22 -1.44 15.62
CA SER A 57 22.95 -0.58 16.54
C SER A 57 23.68 0.47 15.69
N LEU A 58 23.09 1.67 15.61
CA LEU A 58 23.71 2.79 14.90
C LEU A 58 24.69 3.49 15.84
N LYS A 59 25.90 3.69 15.36
CA LYS A 59 26.91 4.54 15.99
C LYS A 59 27.16 5.77 15.16
N ILE A 60 27.28 6.90 15.85
CA ILE A 60 27.67 8.13 15.21
C ILE A 60 29.20 8.14 15.14
N THR A 61 29.75 7.78 13.98
CA THR A 61 31.18 7.90 13.72
C THR A 61 31.61 9.35 13.58
N ASP A 62 30.79 10.19 12.95
CA ASP A 62 31.10 11.59 12.66
C ASP A 62 29.83 12.42 12.34
N LEU A 63 29.89 13.72 12.60
CA LEU A 63 28.79 14.67 12.32
C LEU A 63 28.50 14.80 10.81
N GLN A 64 29.52 14.66 9.97
CA GLN A 64 29.37 14.80 8.52
C GLN A 64 28.49 13.68 7.94
N SER A 65 28.63 12.46 8.45
CA SER A 65 27.80 11.31 8.10
C SER A 65 26.33 11.51 8.46
N VAL A 66 26.05 12.20 9.58
CA VAL A 66 24.67 12.56 9.98
C VAL A 66 24.07 13.57 9.00
N LEU A 67 24.84 14.59 8.60
CA LEU A 67 24.41 15.62 7.65
C LEU A 67 24.15 15.03 6.25
N GLU A 68 25.04 14.17 5.77
CA GLU A 68 24.89 13.48 4.49
C GLU A 68 23.63 12.60 4.48
N LEU A 69 23.36 11.91 5.58
CA LEU A 69 22.17 11.08 5.72
C LEU A 69 20.88 11.91 5.70
N HIS A 70 20.89 13.07 6.37
CA HIS A 70 19.79 14.02 6.34
C HIS A 70 19.56 14.59 4.93
N GLU A 71 20.62 14.92 4.19
CA GLU A 71 20.51 15.37 2.80
C GLU A 71 19.92 14.30 1.88
N LEU A 72 20.36 13.05 2.02
CA LEU A 72 19.83 11.92 1.25
C LEU A 72 18.33 11.76 1.49
N GLU A 73 17.86 11.84 2.75
CA GLU A 73 16.43 11.81 3.05
C GLU A 73 15.65 12.92 2.33
N ARG A 74 16.15 14.16 2.38
CA ARG A 74 15.50 15.29 1.69
C ARG A 74 15.42 15.04 0.19
N LYS A 75 16.50 14.56 -0.43
CA LYS A 75 16.54 14.24 -1.87
C LYS A 75 15.53 13.14 -2.20
N ILE A 76 15.47 12.05 -1.43
CA ILE A 76 14.50 10.96 -1.65
C ILE A 76 13.06 11.50 -1.57
N LYS A 77 12.74 12.27 -0.52
CA LYS A 77 11.39 12.87 -0.36
C LYS A 77 11.02 13.78 -1.52
N GLN A 78 11.97 14.57 -2.03
CA GLN A 78 11.74 15.43 -3.20
C GLN A 78 11.46 14.61 -4.46
N GLN A 79 12.20 13.53 -4.71
CA GLN A 79 11.99 12.69 -5.89
C GLN A 79 10.68 11.89 -5.81
N LEU A 80 10.31 11.41 -4.61
CA LEU A 80 9.00 10.80 -4.38
C LEU A 80 7.84 11.77 -4.65
N LYS A 81 7.98 13.05 -4.28
CA LYS A 81 6.98 14.10 -4.61
C LYS A 81 6.90 14.37 -6.12
N LYS A 82 8.00 14.17 -6.87
CA LYS A 82 8.06 14.31 -8.33
C LYS A 82 7.62 13.05 -9.09
N THR A 83 7.24 11.98 -8.38
CA THR A 83 6.86 10.67 -8.97
C THR A 83 8.02 9.96 -9.69
N ASP A 84 9.26 10.39 -9.45
CA ASP A 84 10.45 9.74 -9.99
C ASP A 84 10.88 8.62 -9.04
N HIS A 85 10.32 7.44 -9.26
CA HIS A 85 10.56 6.27 -8.42
C HIS A 85 11.91 5.59 -8.66
N GLU A 86 12.52 5.78 -9.84
CA GLU A 86 13.80 5.18 -10.19
C GLU A 86 14.92 5.90 -9.43
N THR A 87 15.03 7.22 -9.61
CA THR A 87 16.01 8.05 -8.89
C THR A 87 15.81 7.99 -7.37
N ALA A 88 14.55 7.93 -6.91
CA ALA A 88 14.27 7.77 -5.47
C ALA A 88 14.75 6.42 -4.92
N SER A 89 14.75 5.37 -5.75
CA SER A 89 15.26 4.04 -5.35
C SER A 89 16.78 4.00 -5.32
N GLU A 90 17.46 4.66 -6.27
CA GLU A 90 18.92 4.81 -6.26
C GLU A 90 19.40 5.55 -5.01
N LEU A 91 18.79 6.70 -4.72
CA LEU A 91 19.10 7.47 -3.50
C LEU A 91 18.80 6.69 -2.21
N LEU A 92 17.82 5.78 -2.22
CA LEU A 92 17.55 4.90 -1.09
C LEU A 92 18.65 3.85 -0.89
N ILE A 93 19.26 3.37 -1.98
CA ILE A 93 20.42 2.46 -1.90
C ILE A 93 21.60 3.19 -1.26
N ASP A 94 21.88 4.41 -1.70
CA ASP A 94 22.93 5.27 -1.12
C ASP A 94 22.65 5.54 0.38
N TYR A 95 21.38 5.79 0.72
CA TYR A 95 20.96 5.95 2.10
C TYR A 95 21.22 4.69 2.94
N PHE A 96 20.89 3.50 2.43
CA PHE A 96 21.16 2.25 3.13
C PHE A 96 22.66 1.93 3.25
N GLU A 97 23.45 2.26 2.24
CA GLU A 97 24.90 2.16 2.32
C GLU A 97 25.43 3.05 3.45
N LYS A 98 25.01 4.31 3.49
CA LYS A 98 25.45 5.24 4.54
C LYS A 98 25.03 4.78 5.94
N VAL A 99 23.78 4.34 6.10
CA VAL A 99 23.31 3.74 7.36
C VAL A 99 24.15 2.53 7.75
N SER A 100 24.54 1.69 6.80
CA SER A 100 25.35 0.50 7.07
C SER A 100 26.77 0.82 7.54
N GLN A 101 27.37 1.90 7.03
CA GLN A 101 28.69 2.38 7.46
C GLN A 101 28.66 2.93 8.89
N MET A 102 27.48 3.36 9.37
CA MET A 102 27.26 3.84 10.74
C MET A 102 26.87 2.72 11.71
N THR A 103 27.19 1.46 11.42
CA THR A 103 26.95 0.33 12.34
C THR A 103 28.25 -0.33 12.77
N ASP A 104 28.24 -0.99 13.93
CA ASP A 104 29.38 -1.80 14.40
C ASP A 104 29.56 -3.13 13.65
N GLU A 105 28.56 -3.51 12.85
CA GLU A 105 28.56 -4.76 12.12
C GLU A 105 29.19 -4.58 10.73
N ASP A 106 29.46 -5.69 10.03
CA ASP A 106 29.94 -5.66 8.65
C ASP A 106 28.98 -4.82 7.77
N PRO A 107 29.41 -3.67 7.22
CA PRO A 107 28.54 -2.79 6.43
C PRO A 107 27.90 -3.53 5.26
N ALA A 108 28.63 -4.46 4.63
CA ALA A 108 28.11 -5.23 3.51
C ALA A 108 27.01 -6.22 3.95
N ALA A 109 27.10 -6.79 5.15
CA ALA A 109 26.08 -7.66 5.71
C ALA A 109 24.80 -6.87 6.07
N ILE A 110 24.96 -5.69 6.67
CA ILE A 110 23.83 -4.81 7.02
C ILE A 110 23.12 -4.29 5.77
N GLN A 111 23.86 -3.80 4.78
CA GLN A 111 23.30 -3.33 3.52
C GLN A 111 22.50 -4.45 2.83
N LYS A 112 23.07 -5.67 2.75
CA LYS A 112 22.36 -6.84 2.21
C LYS A 112 21.08 -7.15 2.97
N LYS A 113 21.11 -7.06 4.31
CA LYS A 113 19.93 -7.31 5.16
C LYS A 113 18.84 -6.26 4.93
N LEU A 114 19.21 -4.98 4.80
CA LEU A 114 18.29 -3.88 4.49
C LEU A 114 17.66 -4.07 3.10
N LEU A 115 18.46 -4.29 2.06
CA LEU A 115 17.98 -4.55 0.71
C LEU A 115 17.11 -5.82 0.64
N ALA A 116 17.54 -6.91 1.28
CA ALA A 116 16.76 -8.14 1.35
C ALA A 116 15.41 -7.92 2.04
N SER A 117 15.35 -7.09 3.08
CA SER A 117 14.10 -6.77 3.76
C SER A 117 13.14 -5.93 2.90
N LEU A 118 13.67 -5.04 2.06
CA LEU A 118 12.91 -4.29 1.06
C LEU A 118 12.33 -5.23 0.00
N VAL A 119 13.18 -6.08 -0.59
CA VAL A 119 12.79 -7.06 -1.61
C VAL A 119 11.80 -8.06 -1.06
N ALA A 120 12.03 -8.61 0.14
CA ALA A 120 11.12 -9.57 0.78
C ALA A 120 9.73 -8.97 1.05
N ARG A 121 9.63 -7.66 1.31
CA ARG A 121 8.35 -6.97 1.51
C ARG A 121 7.60 -6.76 0.19
N ASN A 122 8.32 -6.38 -0.87
CA ASN A 122 7.76 -6.30 -2.21
C ASN A 122 7.34 -7.69 -2.73
N ALA A 123 8.16 -8.71 -2.45
CA ALA A 123 7.86 -10.10 -2.72
C ALA A 123 6.65 -10.59 -1.92
N LYS A 124 6.44 -10.19 -0.66
CA LYS A 124 5.20 -10.53 0.09
C LYS A 124 3.95 -9.82 -0.45
N ARG A 125 4.11 -8.67 -1.13
CA ARG A 125 3.02 -8.00 -1.85
C ARG A 125 2.68 -8.70 -3.18
N THR A 126 3.66 -9.32 -3.85
CA THR A 126 3.47 -10.03 -5.13
C THR A 126 3.23 -11.54 -4.96
N LEU A 127 3.73 -12.14 -3.87
CA LEU A 127 3.60 -13.54 -3.51
C LEU A 127 2.56 -13.65 -2.38
N LYS A 128 1.28 -13.46 -2.74
CA LYS A 128 0.30 -14.37 -2.17
C LYS A 128 0.72 -15.76 -2.64
N PRO A 129 0.94 -16.74 -1.75
CA PRO A 129 1.24 -18.09 -2.18
C PRO A 129 0.07 -18.51 -3.08
N PHE A 130 0.37 -18.67 -4.37
CA PHE A 130 -0.40 -19.53 -5.24
C PHE A 130 -0.21 -20.93 -4.67
N TYR A 131 -0.97 -21.26 -3.61
CA TYR A 131 -1.37 -22.62 -3.41
C TYR A 131 -2.04 -23.02 -4.72
N ILE A 132 -1.38 -23.92 -5.43
CA ILE A 132 -1.95 -24.67 -6.54
C ILE A 132 -3.10 -25.48 -5.94
N ARG A 133 -4.23 -24.82 -5.68
CA ARG A 133 -5.52 -25.48 -5.67
C ARG A 133 -5.82 -25.75 -7.13
N ARG A 134 -5.56 -26.99 -7.54
CA ARG A 134 -6.21 -27.60 -8.71
C ARG A 134 -7.73 -27.50 -8.51
N SER A 135 -8.31 -26.40 -8.95
CA SER A 135 -9.70 -26.30 -9.38
C SER A 135 -9.90 -24.99 -10.14
N SER A 136 -9.59 -25.05 -11.44
CA SER A 136 -10.26 -24.33 -12.53
C SER A 136 -11.08 -23.07 -12.17
N LYS A 137 -10.44 -21.92 -11.93
CA LYS A 137 -11.10 -20.61 -12.15
C LYS A 137 -10.12 -19.61 -12.80
N ARG A 138 -10.37 -19.34 -14.08
CA ARG A 138 -9.74 -18.29 -14.90
C ARG A 138 -9.81 -16.95 -14.16
N HIS A 139 -8.69 -16.46 -13.64
CA HIS A 139 -8.60 -15.05 -13.24
C HIS A 139 -8.35 -14.20 -14.48
N LYS A 140 -9.39 -13.44 -14.83
CA LYS A 140 -9.43 -12.38 -15.83
C LYS A 140 -8.35 -11.34 -15.53
N THR A 141 -7.57 -11.00 -16.54
CA THR A 141 -6.77 -9.79 -16.65
C THR A 141 -7.61 -8.54 -16.35
N THR A 142 -6.93 -7.47 -15.91
CA THR A 142 -7.42 -6.11 -15.62
C THR A 142 -8.09 -5.44 -16.83
N SER A 143 -9.20 -6.02 -17.29
CA SER A 143 -10.07 -5.46 -18.31
C SER A 143 -10.86 -4.31 -17.67
N SER A 144 -10.82 -3.13 -18.31
CA SER A 144 -11.61 -1.92 -17.98
C SER A 144 -13.14 -2.11 -18.13
N TYR A 145 -13.58 -3.36 -18.21
CA TYR A 145 -14.94 -3.77 -18.52
C TYR A 145 -15.35 -4.92 -17.60
N TYR A 146 -16.57 -4.82 -17.07
CA TYR A 146 -17.28 -5.90 -16.39
C TYR A 146 -17.97 -6.81 -17.40
N SER A 147 -18.08 -8.10 -17.07
CA SER A 147 -19.04 -9.00 -17.74
C SER A 147 -20.45 -8.81 -17.18
N PRO A 148 -21.49 -9.27 -17.89
CA PRO A 148 -22.86 -9.24 -17.39
C PRO A 148 -23.02 -9.83 -15.98
N SER A 149 -22.32 -10.93 -15.70
CA SER A 149 -22.35 -11.60 -14.38
C SER A 149 -21.66 -10.81 -13.27
N GLU A 150 -20.70 -9.95 -13.61
CA GLU A 150 -20.04 -9.06 -12.66
C GLU A 150 -20.91 -7.83 -12.39
N ALA A 151 -21.46 -7.23 -13.45
CA ALA A 151 -22.44 -6.14 -13.33
C ALA A 151 -23.68 -6.56 -12.55
N ALA A 152 -24.21 -7.77 -12.80
CA ALA A 152 -25.34 -8.37 -12.09
C ALA A 152 -25.15 -8.35 -10.58
N LYS A 153 -23.95 -8.75 -10.12
CA LYS A 153 -23.61 -8.77 -8.70
C LYS A 153 -23.51 -7.37 -8.09
N LYS A 154 -23.04 -6.39 -8.87
CA LYS A 154 -22.89 -5.00 -8.39
C LYS A 154 -24.23 -4.32 -8.16
N ILE A 155 -25.17 -4.50 -9.08
CA ILE A 155 -26.48 -3.82 -9.00
C ILE A 155 -27.60 -4.71 -8.46
N GLY A 156 -27.27 -5.94 -8.03
CA GLY A 156 -28.23 -6.87 -7.43
C GLY A 156 -29.29 -7.40 -8.40
N LEU A 157 -28.99 -7.47 -9.70
CA LEU A 157 -29.91 -7.96 -10.73
C LEU A 157 -29.46 -9.32 -11.27
N SER A 158 -30.36 -10.04 -11.95
CA SER A 158 -30.00 -11.30 -12.62
C SER A 158 -29.14 -11.05 -13.86
N ASP A 159 -28.27 -11.99 -14.20
CA ASP A 159 -27.42 -11.94 -15.41
C ASP A 159 -28.25 -11.73 -16.69
N GLN A 160 -29.43 -12.36 -16.75
CA GLN A 160 -30.36 -12.23 -17.87
C GLN A 160 -30.92 -10.80 -17.98
N THR A 161 -31.25 -10.16 -16.86
CA THR A 161 -31.69 -8.77 -16.83
C THR A 161 -30.58 -7.84 -17.33
N ILE A 162 -29.33 -8.06 -16.92
CA ILE A 162 -28.19 -7.27 -17.40
C ILE A 162 -28.00 -7.41 -18.90
N ARG A 163 -28.10 -8.61 -19.47
CA ARG A 163 -27.98 -8.82 -20.92
C ARG A 163 -29.06 -8.07 -21.69
N ARG A 164 -30.32 -8.13 -21.23
CA ARG A 164 -31.42 -7.36 -21.82
C ARG A 164 -31.19 -5.86 -21.71
N MET A 165 -30.58 -5.39 -20.63
CA MET A 165 -30.21 -3.98 -20.45
C MET A 165 -29.10 -3.55 -21.41
N CYS A 166 -28.10 -4.42 -21.66
CA CYS A 166 -27.07 -4.18 -22.66
C CYS A 166 -27.66 -4.11 -24.08
N GLU A 167 -28.56 -5.02 -24.43
CA GLU A 167 -29.26 -5.02 -25.72
C GLU A 167 -30.12 -3.76 -25.93
N LYS A 168 -30.70 -3.23 -24.84
CA LYS A 168 -31.48 -1.98 -24.85
C LYS A 168 -30.62 -0.71 -24.73
N GLY A 169 -29.29 -0.83 -24.73
CA GLY A 169 -28.38 0.32 -24.65
C GLY A 169 -28.45 1.08 -23.32
N LYS A 170 -28.80 0.42 -22.20
CA LYS A 170 -28.87 1.06 -20.88
C LYS A 170 -27.50 1.32 -20.23
N PHE A 171 -26.44 0.72 -20.78
CA PHE A 171 -25.08 0.94 -20.34
C PHE A 171 -24.31 1.64 -21.46
N ASP A 172 -23.84 2.85 -21.19
CA ASP A 172 -23.16 3.65 -22.20
C ASP A 172 -21.79 3.03 -22.52
N GLY A 173 -21.50 2.87 -23.81
CA GLY A 173 -20.27 2.24 -24.29
C GLY A 173 -20.19 0.73 -24.05
N ALA A 174 -21.29 0.07 -23.67
CA ALA A 174 -21.32 -1.39 -23.63
C ALA A 174 -21.37 -1.97 -25.05
N TYR A 175 -20.52 -2.96 -25.32
CA TYR A 175 -20.43 -3.60 -26.62
C TYR A 175 -20.31 -5.13 -26.49
N LYS A 176 -20.64 -5.83 -27.58
CA LYS A 176 -20.55 -7.28 -27.68
C LYS A 176 -19.29 -7.63 -28.47
N THR A 177 -18.41 -8.46 -27.91
CA THR A 177 -17.23 -8.97 -28.61
C THR A 177 -17.63 -9.98 -29.69
N ASP A 178 -16.75 -10.27 -30.63
CA ASP A 178 -16.97 -11.27 -31.70
C ASP A 178 -17.38 -12.66 -31.18
N GLY A 179 -16.93 -13.04 -29.97
CA GLY A 179 -17.34 -14.27 -29.28
C GLY A 179 -18.72 -14.22 -28.60
N GLY A 180 -19.51 -13.18 -28.84
CA GLY A 180 -20.86 -13.02 -28.30
C GLY A 180 -20.95 -12.59 -26.82
N HIS A 181 -19.82 -12.24 -26.19
CA HIS A 181 -19.78 -11.79 -24.80
C HIS A 181 -19.93 -10.27 -24.70
N TRP A 182 -20.78 -9.83 -23.79
CA TRP A 182 -20.94 -8.41 -23.47
C TRP A 182 -19.80 -7.88 -22.58
N LYS A 183 -19.37 -6.66 -22.87
CA LYS A 183 -18.37 -5.88 -22.13
C LYS A 183 -19.00 -4.57 -21.71
N ILE A 184 -19.08 -4.34 -20.40
CA ILE A 184 -19.74 -3.17 -19.81
C ILE A 184 -18.67 -2.29 -19.17
N PRO A 185 -18.47 -1.03 -19.60
CA PRO A 185 -17.45 -0.16 -19.03
C PRO A 185 -17.63 0.04 -17.54
N LYS A 186 -16.53 0.02 -16.78
CA LYS A 186 -16.58 0.24 -15.32
C LYS A 186 -17.12 1.62 -14.93
N SER A 187 -16.95 2.63 -15.79
CA SER A 187 -17.44 4.00 -15.59
C SER A 187 -18.95 4.12 -15.41
N ASN A 188 -19.73 3.12 -15.86
CA ASN A 188 -21.18 3.08 -15.64
C ASN A 188 -21.57 2.79 -14.17
N PHE A 189 -20.61 2.43 -13.33
CA PHE A 189 -20.85 2.07 -11.94
C PHE A 189 -20.16 3.10 -11.02
N ILE A 190 -20.94 3.68 -10.11
CA ILE A 190 -20.47 4.69 -9.16
C ILE A 190 -19.75 4.03 -7.97
N THR A 191 -20.08 2.77 -7.66
CA THR A 191 -19.54 2.07 -6.49
C THR A 191 -18.16 1.47 -6.73
N THR A 192 -17.30 1.59 -5.72
CA THR A 192 -15.98 0.95 -5.74
C THR A 192 -16.09 -0.52 -5.36
N ASP A 193 -15.11 -1.33 -5.80
CA ASP A 193 -15.08 -2.77 -5.50
C ASP A 193 -15.06 -3.05 -3.97
N GLU A 194 -14.54 -2.12 -3.16
CA GLU A 194 -14.57 -2.21 -1.69
C GLU A 194 -15.96 -1.93 -1.09
N GLN A 195 -16.72 -1.00 -1.67
CA GLN A 195 -18.08 -0.70 -1.24
C GLN A 195 -19.02 -1.86 -1.54
N ASP A 196 -18.86 -2.50 -2.70
CA ASP A 196 -19.64 -3.68 -3.08
C ASP A 196 -19.36 -4.88 -2.17
N ALA A 197 -18.10 -5.07 -1.75
CA ALA A 197 -17.74 -6.13 -0.81
C ALA A 197 -18.39 -5.91 0.56
N ARG A 198 -18.37 -4.67 1.07
CA ARG A 198 -19.03 -4.33 2.34
C ARG A 198 -20.55 -4.50 2.27
N ALA A 199 -21.16 -4.12 1.16
CA ALA A 199 -22.60 -4.32 0.94
C ALA A 199 -22.96 -5.81 0.94
N LYS A 200 -22.17 -6.64 0.25
CA LYS A 200 -22.37 -8.10 0.20
C LYS A 200 -22.26 -8.73 1.59
N ASP A 201 -21.24 -8.39 2.37
CA ASP A 201 -21.08 -8.89 3.73
C ASP A 201 -22.24 -8.46 4.65
N PHE A 202 -22.77 -7.25 4.43
CA PHE A 202 -23.92 -6.74 5.16
C PHE A 202 -25.21 -7.52 4.81
N PHE A 203 -25.47 -7.76 3.52
CA PHE A 203 -26.63 -8.55 3.08
C PHE A 203 -26.54 -10.01 3.52
N GLU A 204 -25.36 -10.64 3.46
CA GLU A 204 -25.18 -12.02 3.95
C GLU A 204 -25.48 -12.15 5.45
N ARG A 205 -25.17 -11.12 6.25
CA ARG A 205 -25.55 -11.08 7.68
C ARG A 205 -27.05 -10.96 7.89
N ILE A 206 -27.75 -10.19 7.04
CA ILE A 206 -29.20 -10.04 7.09
C ILE A 206 -29.88 -11.36 6.68
N ASP A 207 -29.45 -11.97 5.57
CA ASP A 207 -29.98 -13.26 5.10
C ASP A 207 -29.77 -14.36 6.13
N ALA A 208 -28.59 -14.44 6.75
CA ALA A 208 -28.32 -15.39 7.82
C ALA A 208 -29.19 -15.16 9.06
N LYS A 209 -29.55 -13.91 9.36
CA LYS A 209 -30.47 -13.56 10.44
C LYS A 209 -31.92 -13.94 10.10
N ASN A 210 -32.35 -13.68 8.87
CA ASN A 210 -33.68 -14.02 8.38
C ASN A 210 -33.89 -15.54 8.29
N GLN A 211 -32.89 -16.30 7.84
CA GLN A 211 -32.96 -17.77 7.84
C GLN A 211 -33.07 -18.37 9.24
N LYS A 212 -32.48 -17.72 10.25
CA LYS A 212 -32.60 -18.16 11.66
C LYS A 212 -33.91 -17.74 12.32
N ALA A 213 -34.52 -16.64 11.87
CA ALA A 213 -35.79 -16.14 12.41
C ALA A 213 -37.02 -16.91 11.89
N GLY A 214 -36.85 -17.76 10.87
CA GLY A 214 -37.96 -18.43 10.21
C GLY A 214 -38.71 -17.49 9.26
N GLN A 215 -39.45 -18.07 8.32
CA GLN A 215 -40.34 -17.31 7.44
C GLN A 215 -41.49 -16.79 8.31
N VAL A 216 -41.60 -15.46 8.46
CA VAL A 216 -42.80 -14.87 9.05
C VAL A 216 -43.88 -14.98 7.99
N ASP A 217 -44.88 -15.82 8.23
CA ASP A 217 -46.06 -15.91 7.38
C ASP A 217 -46.91 -14.66 7.64
N GLU A 218 -47.00 -13.78 6.65
CA GLU A 218 -47.72 -12.49 6.75
C GLU A 218 -49.26 -12.68 6.76
N PHE A 219 -49.76 -13.92 6.76
CA PHE A 219 -51.19 -14.26 6.81
C PHE A 219 -51.71 -14.75 8.17
N ASP A 220 -50.87 -14.80 9.22
CA ASP A 220 -51.31 -15.04 10.60
C ASP A 220 -51.48 -13.72 11.37
N LEU A 221 -52.50 -12.94 11.00
CA LEU A 221 -52.97 -11.74 11.71
C LEU A 221 -54.45 -11.84 12.09
#